data_AF-A0A9P7WVG7-F1
#
_entry.id   AF-A0A9P7WVG7-F1
#
_cell.length_a   1.000
_cell.length_b   1.000
_cell.length_c   1.000
_cell.angle_alpha   90.00
_cell.angle_beta   90.00
_cell.angle_gamma   90.00
#
_symmetry.space_group_name_H-M   'P 1'
#
loop_
_entity.id
_entity.type
_entity.pdbx_description
1 polymer ?
#
loop_
_entity_poly.entity_id
_entity_poly.type
_entity_poly.pdbx_seq_one_letter_code
_entity_poly.pdbx_strand_id
1 'polypeptide(L)'
;MASTVIGVCSDCVKGYRLPGEATGEMTQVDNVPAYFRSAPSLTQGQDTAEKKAIVLVSDIFGLQLDNIKIIADELSKRVGVDAFAPDYFLGKPPFKFEDVGPYLLPKRPGQIHTWGETFSFIWALLRNFTGALSIPTIFRPAVVNARLEDFLKGLRAQGYTRIGALG
;
A
#
# COMPACT_ATOMS: atom_id res chain seq x y z
N MET A 1 22.99 26.58 -10.10
CA MET A 1 23.99 26.24 -9.05
C MET A 1 23.54 24.95 -8.38
N ALA A 2 24.25 23.85 -8.62
CA ALA A 2 23.91 22.54 -8.09
C ALA A 2 24.32 22.48 -6.61
N SER A 3 23.33 22.44 -5.71
CA SER A 3 23.56 22.21 -4.29
C SER A 3 23.76 20.71 -4.08
N THR A 4 25.02 20.29 -4.09
CA THR A 4 25.47 18.94 -3.72
C THR A 4 25.13 18.65 -2.26
N VAL A 5 23.99 18.00 -2.03
CA VAL A 5 23.69 17.34 -0.76
C VAL A 5 24.48 16.02 -0.76
N ILE A 6 25.47 15.92 0.13
CA ILE A 6 26.32 14.73 0.27
C ILE A 6 25.45 13.53 0.64
N GLY A 7 25.44 12.51 -0.23
CA GLY A 7 25.11 11.13 0.09
C GLY A 7 23.70 10.61 -0.24
N VAL A 8 22.73 11.47 -0.58
CA VAL A 8 21.37 11.02 -0.90
C VAL A 8 20.91 11.67 -2.20
N CYS A 9 20.49 10.85 -3.17
CA CYS A 9 19.93 11.32 -4.43
C CYS A 9 18.74 12.26 -4.13
N SER A 10 18.63 13.37 -4.88
CA SER A 10 17.56 14.36 -4.70
C SER A 10 16.17 13.78 -4.81
N ASP A 11 16.02 12.62 -5.48
CA ASP A 11 14.75 11.96 -5.67
C ASP A 11 14.47 10.87 -4.63
N CYS A 12 15.49 10.42 -3.87
CA CYS A 12 15.28 9.54 -2.71
C CYS A 12 14.58 10.24 -1.54
N VAL A 13 14.54 11.58 -1.57
CA VAL A 13 13.87 12.41 -0.56
C VAL A 13 12.59 13.03 -1.09
N LYS A 14 12.03 12.54 -2.20
CA LYS A 14 10.76 13.02 -2.75
C LYS A 14 9.79 11.86 -2.86
N GLY A 15 8.55 12.07 -2.45
CA GLY A 15 7.47 11.16 -2.80
C GLY A 15 7.22 11.22 -4.32
N TYR A 16 7.05 10.06 -4.95
CA TYR A 16 6.78 9.95 -6.38
C TYR A 16 5.48 9.17 -6.63
N ARG A 17 4.63 9.71 -7.50
CA ARG A 17 3.45 9.01 -8.00
C ARG A 17 3.84 8.25 -9.25
N LEU A 18 3.57 6.95 -9.27
CA LEU A 18 3.86 6.14 -10.42
C LEU A 18 2.98 6.59 -11.60
N PRO A 19 3.56 6.76 -12.79
CA PRO A 19 2.77 7.09 -13.98
C PRO A 19 1.94 5.87 -14.41
N GLY A 20 0.77 6.13 -14.99
CA GLY A 20 -0.15 5.11 -15.48
C GLY A 20 -1.47 5.07 -14.72
N GLU A 21 -2.37 4.22 -15.19
CA GLU A 21 -3.69 4.02 -14.58
C GLU A 21 -3.82 2.57 -14.11
N ALA A 22 -4.55 2.37 -13.02
CA ALA A 22 -4.91 1.06 -12.52
C ALA A 22 -5.89 0.39 -13.50
N THR A 23 -5.59 -0.83 -13.92
CA THR A 23 -6.30 -1.58 -14.96
C THR A 23 -6.99 -2.85 -14.45
N GLY A 24 -6.77 -3.20 -13.18
CA GLY A 24 -7.48 -4.26 -12.47
C GLY A 24 -8.83 -3.79 -11.92
N GLU A 25 -9.44 -4.62 -11.08
CA GLU A 25 -10.79 -4.41 -10.57
C GLU A 25 -10.85 -4.48 -9.05
N MET A 26 -11.84 -3.83 -8.45
CA MET A 26 -12.13 -4.02 -7.03
C MET A 26 -12.99 -5.28 -6.85
N THR A 27 -12.48 -6.26 -6.13
CA THR A 27 -13.18 -7.49 -5.78
C THR A 27 -13.37 -7.58 -4.27
N GLN A 28 -14.16 -8.56 -3.84
CA GLN A 28 -14.38 -8.87 -2.44
C GLN A 28 -13.92 -10.29 -2.16
N VAL A 29 -12.94 -10.43 -1.25
CA VAL A 29 -12.48 -11.73 -0.76
C VAL A 29 -12.96 -11.85 0.67
N ASP A 30 -13.95 -12.72 0.89
CA ASP A 30 -14.72 -12.82 2.13
C ASP A 30 -15.28 -11.46 2.59
N ASN A 31 -14.81 -10.95 3.74
CA ASN A 31 -15.25 -9.68 4.32
C ASN A 31 -14.26 -8.53 4.06
N VAL A 32 -13.25 -8.75 3.21
CA VAL A 32 -12.21 -7.77 2.94
C VAL A 32 -12.26 -7.34 1.46
N PRO A 33 -12.56 -6.06 1.17
CA PRO A 33 -12.45 -5.53 -0.18
C PRO A 33 -10.98 -5.54 -0.60
N ALA A 34 -10.70 -5.90 -1.84
CA ALA A 34 -9.35 -5.99 -2.37
C ALA A 34 -9.32 -5.54 -3.82
N TYR A 35 -8.25 -4.85 -4.21
CA TYR A 35 -7.95 -4.67 -5.63
C TYR A 35 -7.38 -5.99 -6.17
N PHE A 36 -7.86 -6.43 -7.33
CA PHE A 36 -7.47 -7.66 -7.98
C PHE A 36 -7.01 -7.41 -9.40
N ARG A 37 -5.93 -8.08 -9.76
CA ARG A 37 -5.46 -8.19 -11.12
C ARG A 37 -5.17 -9.65 -11.44
N SER A 38 -5.87 -10.17 -12.45
CA SER A 38 -5.57 -11.50 -12.99
C SER A 38 -4.27 -11.49 -13.77
N ALA A 39 -3.51 -12.58 -13.68
CA ALA A 39 -2.38 -12.82 -14.57
C ALA A 39 -2.83 -12.74 -16.04
N PRO A 40 -2.03 -12.15 -16.95
CA PRO A 40 -2.25 -12.36 -18.37
C PRO A 40 -2.21 -13.86 -18.64
N SER A 41 -3.14 -14.38 -19.45
CA SER A 41 -3.25 -15.81 -19.75
C SER A 41 -1.91 -16.33 -20.25
N LEU A 42 -1.12 -16.93 -19.36
CA LEU A 42 0.09 -17.62 -19.77
C LEU A 42 -0.36 -18.78 -20.62
N THR A 43 0.04 -18.71 -21.89
CA THR A 43 -0.11 -19.70 -22.93
C THR A 43 0.01 -21.12 -22.37
N GLN A 44 -1.03 -21.92 -22.65
CA GLN A 44 -1.02 -23.37 -22.82
C GLN A 44 0.29 -24.07 -22.43
N GLY A 45 0.32 -24.72 -21.28
CA GLY A 45 1.46 -25.55 -20.87
C GLY A 45 1.53 -25.89 -19.38
N GLN A 46 0.75 -25.22 -18.54
CA GLN A 46 0.61 -25.55 -17.11
C GLN A 46 -0.73 -26.22 -16.82
N ASP A 47 -1.01 -27.30 -17.55
CA ASP A 47 -1.98 -28.30 -17.10
C ASP A 47 -1.50 -28.81 -15.73
N THR A 48 -2.33 -28.64 -14.69
CA THR A 48 -2.13 -29.02 -13.28
C THR A 48 -1.30 -28.09 -12.37
N ALA A 49 -1.01 -26.84 -12.75
CA ALA A 49 -0.21 -25.95 -11.90
C ALA A 49 -0.98 -25.35 -10.72
N GLU A 50 -0.49 -25.63 -9.51
CA GLU A 50 -0.72 -24.89 -8.26
C GLU A 50 -1.10 -23.42 -8.49
N LYS A 51 -2.28 -22.99 -8.02
CA LYS A 51 -2.75 -21.61 -8.16
C LYS A 51 -1.94 -20.70 -7.22
N LYS A 52 -1.26 -19.68 -7.77
CA LYS A 52 -0.35 -18.79 -7.03
C LYS A 52 -0.88 -17.35 -7.03
N ALA A 53 -0.71 -16.66 -5.91
CA ALA A 53 -1.07 -15.27 -5.76
C ALA A 53 0.04 -14.45 -5.10
N ILE A 54 0.10 -13.15 -5.43
CA ILE A 54 0.86 -12.14 -4.72
C ILE A 54 -0.12 -11.23 -3.98
N VAL A 55 0.15 -10.96 -2.71
CA VAL A 55 -0.62 -10.05 -1.86
C VAL A 55 0.23 -8.83 -1.54
N LEU A 56 -0.26 -7.65 -1.96
CA LEU A 56 0.36 -6.35 -1.72
C LEU A 56 -0.31 -5.67 -0.54
N VAL A 57 0.44 -5.47 0.54
CA VAL A 57 0.01 -4.76 1.74
C VAL A 57 0.28 -3.27 1.54
N SER A 58 -0.76 -2.45 1.56
CA SER A 58 -0.66 -0.99 1.34
C SER A 58 -0.05 -0.26 2.54
N ASP A 59 0.70 0.82 2.33
CA ASP A 59 1.15 1.68 3.44
C ASP A 59 -0.02 2.46 4.10
N ILE A 60 0.27 3.35 5.06
CA ILE A 60 -0.65 4.25 5.78
C ILE A 60 -1.60 5.08 4.90
N PHE A 61 -1.37 5.12 3.59
CA PHE A 61 -2.21 5.77 2.59
C PHE A 61 -3.34 4.87 2.05
N GLY A 62 -3.25 3.55 2.28
CA GLY A 62 -4.21 2.57 1.78
C GLY A 62 -4.30 2.49 0.25
N LEU A 63 -5.41 1.93 -0.24
CA LEU A 63 -5.69 1.83 -1.68
C LEU A 63 -6.11 3.15 -2.34
N GLN A 64 -6.20 4.25 -1.59
CA GLN A 64 -6.49 5.57 -2.16
C GLN A 64 -5.31 6.10 -2.97
N LEU A 65 -4.08 5.67 -2.64
CA LEU A 65 -2.90 5.97 -3.44
C LEU A 65 -2.75 4.94 -4.55
N ASP A 66 -2.93 5.36 -5.80
CA ASP A 66 -2.95 4.45 -6.96
C ASP A 66 -1.65 3.68 -7.20
N ASN A 67 -0.53 4.11 -6.61
CA ASN A 67 0.75 3.42 -6.69
C ASN A 67 0.62 1.92 -6.35
N ILE A 68 -0.10 1.56 -5.29
CA ILE A 68 -0.24 0.14 -4.88
C ILE A 68 -0.96 -0.68 -5.95
N LYS A 69 -1.94 -0.10 -6.65
CA LYS A 69 -2.71 -0.74 -7.72
C LYS A 69 -1.86 -0.89 -8.98
N ILE A 70 -1.09 0.14 -9.34
CA ILE A 70 -0.17 0.11 -10.48
C ILE A 70 0.93 -0.94 -10.25
N ILE A 71 1.47 -1.04 -9.03
CA ILE A 71 2.46 -2.06 -8.68
C ILE A 71 1.83 -3.46 -8.77
N ALA A 72 0.60 -3.65 -8.27
CA ALA A 72 -0.11 -4.92 -8.41
C ALA A 72 -0.29 -5.31 -9.89
N ASP A 73 -0.63 -4.35 -10.74
CA ASP A 73 -0.76 -4.57 -12.19
C ASP A 73 0.54 -4.99 -12.84
N GLU A 74 1.62 -4.26 -12.56
CA GLU A 74 2.95 -4.55 -13.11
C GLU A 74 3.49 -5.89 -12.60
N LEU A 75 3.29 -6.21 -11.33
CA LEU A 75 3.70 -7.50 -10.76
C LEU A 75 2.92 -8.66 -11.39
N SER A 76 1.60 -8.53 -11.53
CA SER A 76 0.80 -9.55 -12.17
C SER A 76 1.24 -9.79 -13.61
N LYS A 77 1.49 -8.71 -14.37
CA LYS A 77 1.98 -8.80 -15.76
C LYS A 77 3.38 -9.41 -15.86
N ARG A 78 4.32 -8.99 -15.02
CA ARG A 78 5.74 -9.39 -15.11
C ARG A 78 6.01 -10.77 -14.55
N VAL A 79 5.35 -11.12 -13.45
CA VAL A 79 5.53 -12.42 -12.79
C VAL A 79 4.60 -13.47 -13.41
N GLY A 80 3.46 -13.05 -13.98
CA GLY A 80 2.47 -13.96 -14.57
C GLY A 80 1.65 -14.71 -13.53
N VAL A 81 1.37 -14.08 -12.39
CA VAL A 81 0.53 -14.62 -11.31
C VAL A 81 -0.53 -13.61 -10.91
N ASP A 82 -1.58 -14.09 -10.24
CA ASP A 82 -2.66 -13.23 -9.76
C ASP A 82 -2.13 -12.30 -8.66
N ALA A 83 -2.49 -11.02 -8.71
CA ALA A 83 -2.09 -10.03 -7.73
C ALA A 83 -3.32 -9.46 -7.01
N PHE A 84 -3.22 -9.36 -5.69
CA PHE A 84 -4.25 -8.80 -4.83
C PHE A 84 -3.65 -7.70 -3.96
N ALA A 85 -4.38 -6.61 -3.76
CA ALA A 85 -4.05 -5.61 -2.74
C ALA A 85 -5.27 -5.43 -1.81
N PRO A 86 -5.30 -6.07 -0.62
CA PRO A 86 -6.41 -5.95 0.31
C PRO A 86 -6.51 -4.56 0.94
N ASP A 87 -7.73 -4.02 1.01
CA ASP A 87 -8.06 -2.82 1.76
C ASP A 87 -8.43 -3.17 3.20
N TYR A 88 -7.41 -3.46 4.00
CA TYR A 88 -7.60 -3.71 5.43
C TYR A 88 -7.88 -2.43 6.23
N PHE A 89 -7.89 -1.25 5.60
CA PHE A 89 -8.33 0.03 6.19
C PHE A 89 -9.82 0.31 5.96
N LEU A 90 -10.53 -0.50 5.14
CA LEU A 90 -11.95 -0.32 4.80
C LEU A 90 -12.25 1.09 4.27
N GLY A 91 -11.40 1.58 3.37
CA GLY A 91 -11.53 2.89 2.74
C GLY A 91 -11.18 4.07 3.65
N LYS A 92 -10.71 3.82 4.88
CA LYS A 92 -10.37 4.86 5.87
C LYS A 92 -8.88 4.80 6.23
N PRO A 93 -7.98 5.16 5.30
CA PRO A 93 -6.56 5.21 5.60
C PRO A 93 -6.27 6.31 6.64
N PRO A 94 -5.27 6.11 7.52
CA PRO A 94 -4.81 7.10 8.48
C PRO A 94 -4.50 8.49 7.90
N PHE A 95 -3.86 8.51 6.73
CA PHE A 95 -3.39 9.73 6.09
C PHE A 95 -3.69 9.71 4.60
N LYS A 96 -3.92 10.90 4.04
CA LYS A 96 -3.92 11.11 2.58
C LYS A 96 -2.60 11.74 2.18
N PHE A 97 -2.06 11.38 1.03
CA PHE A 97 -0.75 11.83 0.58
C PHE A 97 -0.62 13.36 0.60
N GLU A 98 -1.68 14.10 0.23
CA GLU A 98 -1.70 15.56 0.19
C GLU A 98 -1.55 16.19 1.58
N ASP A 99 -2.11 15.56 2.62
CA ASP A 99 -2.12 16.13 3.97
C ASP A 99 -0.79 15.96 4.70
N VAL A 100 0.08 15.07 4.21
CA VAL A 100 1.33 14.69 4.87
C VAL A 100 2.58 14.81 4.00
N GLY A 101 2.42 14.93 2.68
CA GLY A 101 3.53 15.16 1.73
C GLY A 101 4.46 16.33 2.08
N PRO A 102 3.94 17.48 2.60
CA PRO A 102 4.80 18.57 3.06
C PRO A 102 5.58 18.27 4.36
N TYR A 103 5.18 17.23 5.10
CA TYR A 103 5.59 17.00 6.49
C TYR A 103 6.31 15.67 6.74
N LEU A 104 6.19 14.69 5.84
CA LEU A 104 6.66 13.31 6.03
C LEU A 104 8.14 13.06 5.78
N LEU A 105 8.87 14.07 5.35
CA LEU A 105 10.29 13.92 5.05
C LEU A 105 11.07 14.66 6.13
N PRO A 106 11.60 13.96 7.16
CA PRO A 106 12.75 14.52 7.85
C PRO A 106 13.79 14.78 6.76
N LYS A 107 14.20 16.04 6.61
CA LYS A 107 15.15 16.45 5.57
C LYS A 107 16.44 15.59 5.65
N ARG A 108 16.76 14.98 6.82
CA ARG A 108 17.74 13.91 7.07
C ARG A 108 17.41 13.11 8.36
N PRO A 109 17.79 11.82 8.49
CA PRO A 109 17.84 11.12 9.77
C PRO A 109 18.73 11.88 10.77
N GLY A 110 18.24 12.13 11.99
CA GLY A 110 18.99 12.86 13.04
C GLY A 110 18.85 14.39 13.00
N GLN A 111 18.08 14.95 12.08
CA GLN A 111 17.77 16.39 12.08
C GLN A 111 16.64 16.68 13.08
N ILE A 112 16.88 17.58 14.03
CA ILE A 112 15.88 18.03 14.99
C ILE A 112 14.86 18.90 14.23
N HIS A 113 13.57 18.59 14.37
CA HIS A 113 12.50 19.40 13.80
C HIS A 113 12.53 20.81 14.41
N THR A 114 12.45 21.83 13.56
CA THR A 114 12.31 23.21 14.02
C THR A 114 10.94 23.37 14.69
N TRP A 115 10.81 24.23 15.70
CA TRP A 115 9.52 24.48 16.38
C TRP A 115 8.35 24.76 15.43
N GLY A 116 8.59 25.48 14.32
CA GLY A 116 7.57 25.72 13.29
C GLY A 116 7.20 24.47 12.47
N GLU A 117 8.17 23.59 12.19
CA GLU A 117 7.94 22.31 11.50
C GLU A 117 7.20 21.34 12.43
N THR A 118 7.58 21.28 13.72
CA THR A 118 6.87 20.52 14.76
C THR A 118 5.44 21.00 14.93
N PHE A 119 5.22 22.32 15.01
CA PHE A 119 3.87 22.89 15.09
C PHE A 119 3.05 22.56 13.84
N SER A 120 3.65 22.65 12.65
CA SER A 120 2.94 22.33 11.41
C SER A 120 2.59 20.84 11.31
N PHE A 121 3.46 19.94 11.79
CA PHE A 121 3.17 18.51 11.88
C PHE A 121 2.08 18.21 12.91
N ILE A 122 2.13 18.83 14.09
CA ILE A 122 1.06 18.74 15.10
C ILE A 122 -0.25 19.28 14.54
N TRP A 123 -0.21 20.39 13.80
CA TRP A 123 -1.37 20.97 13.14
C TRP A 123 -1.95 20.04 12.06
N ALA A 124 -1.10 19.39 11.26
CA ALA A 124 -1.53 18.38 10.28
C ALA A 124 -2.20 17.18 10.97
N LEU A 125 -1.63 16.70 12.09
CA LEU A 125 -2.24 15.65 12.92
C LEU A 125 -3.60 16.08 13.51
N LEU A 126 -3.72 17.33 13.97
CA LEU A 126 -4.96 17.91 14.50
C LEU A 126 -6.01 18.16 13.40
N ARG A 127 -5.61 18.53 12.19
CA ARG A 127 -6.54 18.69 11.06
C ARG A 127 -7.10 17.33 10.62
N ASN A 128 -6.27 16.30 10.65
CA ASN A 128 -6.65 14.92 10.37
C ASN A 128 -7.15 14.19 11.62
N PHE A 129 -7.62 14.91 12.65
CA PHE A 129 -7.98 14.35 13.95
C PHE A 129 -9.02 13.22 13.87
N THR A 130 -9.94 13.24 12.90
CA THR A 130 -10.88 12.12 12.67
C THR A 130 -10.18 10.85 12.18
N GLY A 131 -9.17 10.98 11.32
CA GLY A 131 -8.30 9.88 10.90
C GLY A 131 -7.37 9.46 12.04
N ALA A 132 -6.75 10.42 12.73
CA ALA A 132 -5.83 10.19 13.84
C ALA A 132 -6.49 9.48 15.05
N LEU A 133 -7.75 9.80 15.38
CA LEU A 133 -8.50 9.07 16.41
C LEU A 133 -8.81 7.63 16.01
N SER A 134 -8.92 7.38 14.70
CA SER A 134 -9.14 6.05 14.17
C SER A 134 -7.86 5.23 14.05
N ILE A 135 -6.66 5.85 14.11
CA ILE A 135 -5.38 5.13 14.12
C ILE A 135 -5.30 4.08 15.24
N PRO A 136 -5.56 4.41 16.52
CA PRO A 136 -5.48 3.41 17.58
C PRO A 136 -6.58 2.35 17.53
N THR A 137 -7.59 2.45 16.66
CA THR A 137 -8.63 1.41 16.51
C THR A 137 -8.50 0.62 15.21
N ILE A 138 -8.10 1.27 14.11
CA ILE A 138 -7.94 0.68 12.79
C ILE A 138 -6.53 0.13 12.58
N PHE A 139 -5.49 0.82 13.06
CA PHE A 139 -4.07 0.42 12.92
C PHE A 139 -3.59 -0.50 14.04
N ARG A 140 -4.49 -0.93 14.94
CA ARG A 140 -4.17 -1.93 15.95
C ARG A 140 -3.72 -3.22 15.27
N PRO A 141 -2.55 -3.78 15.62
CA PRO A 141 -2.10 -5.07 15.07
C PRO A 141 -3.17 -6.15 15.20
N ALA A 142 -3.90 -6.19 16.31
CA ALA A 142 -4.99 -7.14 16.52
C ALA A 142 -6.12 -7.04 15.48
N VAL A 143 -6.43 -5.84 15.00
CA VAL A 143 -7.50 -5.61 14.02
C VAL A 143 -7.00 -5.85 12.60
N VAL A 144 -5.82 -5.31 12.27
CA VAL A 144 -5.22 -5.48 10.94
C VAL A 144 -4.86 -6.94 10.67
N ASN A 145 -4.19 -7.60 11.63
CA ASN A 145 -3.79 -8.99 11.48
C ASN A 145 -5.00 -9.91 11.34
N ALA A 146 -6.06 -9.69 12.14
CA ALA A 146 -7.30 -10.48 11.99
C ALA A 146 -7.90 -10.36 10.59
N ARG A 147 -7.95 -9.13 10.03
CA ARG A 147 -8.45 -8.91 8.65
C ARG A 147 -7.56 -9.56 7.60
N LEU A 148 -6.24 -9.45 7.74
CA LEU A 148 -5.31 -10.10 6.82
C LEU A 148 -5.38 -11.62 6.92
N GLU A 149 -5.52 -12.18 8.12
CA GLU A 149 -5.71 -13.61 8.32
C GLU A 149 -6.99 -14.12 7.67
N ASP A 150 -8.11 -13.40 7.84
CA ASP A 150 -9.37 -13.74 7.20
C ASP A 150 -9.25 -13.68 5.68
N PHE A 151 -8.61 -12.64 5.15
CA PHE A 151 -8.33 -12.52 3.72
C PHE A 151 -7.47 -13.69 3.19
N LEU A 152 -6.41 -14.08 3.92
CA LEU A 152 -5.56 -15.21 3.53
C LEU A 152 -6.30 -16.55 3.62
N LYS A 153 -7.23 -16.72 4.56
CA LYS A 153 -8.12 -17.89 4.62
C LYS A 153 -9.04 -17.92 3.41
N GLY A 154 -9.63 -16.79 3.02
CA GLY A 154 -10.45 -16.65 1.82
C GLY A 154 -9.70 -17.03 0.54
N LEU A 155 -8.47 -16.56 0.37
CA LEU A 155 -7.63 -16.94 -0.76
C LEU A 155 -7.35 -18.46 -0.77
N ARG A 156 -7.02 -19.05 0.37
CA ARG A 156 -6.82 -20.50 0.45
C ARG A 156 -8.10 -21.27 0.11
N ALA A 157 -9.26 -20.79 0.53
CA ALA A 157 -10.56 -21.37 0.19
C ALA A 157 -10.86 -21.29 -1.32
N GLN A 158 -10.39 -20.24 -2.00
CA GLN A 158 -10.46 -20.10 -3.47
C GLN A 158 -9.43 -20.96 -4.23
N GLY A 159 -8.62 -21.77 -3.54
CA GLY A 159 -7.69 -22.74 -4.11
C GLY A 159 -6.26 -22.23 -4.34
N TYR A 160 -5.90 -21.04 -3.84
CA TYR A 160 -4.51 -20.57 -3.92
C TYR A 160 -3.59 -21.35 -2.96
N THR A 161 -2.61 -22.06 -3.51
CA THR A 161 -1.69 -22.93 -2.75
C THR A 161 -0.44 -22.18 -2.29
N ARG A 162 0.08 -21.23 -3.10
CA ARG A 162 1.22 -20.39 -2.75
C ARG A 162 0.85 -18.92 -2.79
N ILE A 163 1.13 -18.23 -1.69
CA ILE A 163 0.86 -16.82 -1.52
C ILE A 163 2.18 -16.12 -1.17
N GLY A 164 2.62 -15.21 -2.02
CA GLY A 164 3.72 -14.29 -1.72
C GLY A 164 3.16 -12.99 -1.15
N ALA A 165 3.85 -12.35 -0.20
CA ALA A 165 3.45 -11.06 0.36
C ALA A 165 4.53 -10.00 0.09
N LEU A 166 4.10 -8.79 -0.25
CA LEU A 166 4.95 -7.61 -0.46
C LEU A 166 4.30 -6.42 0.25
N GLY A 167 5.07 -5.62 0.99
CA GLY A 167 4.59 -4.47 1.74
C GLY A 167 5.75 -3.63 2.26
#